data_AF-A0A138AVM7-F1
#
_entry.id   AF-A0A138AVM7-F1
#
_cell.length_a   1.000
_cell.length_b   1.000
_cell.length_c   1.000
_cell.angle_alpha   90.00
_cell.angle_beta   90.00
_cell.angle_gamma   90.00
#
_symmetry.space_group_name_H-M   'P 1'
#
loop_
_entity.id
_entity.type
_entity.pdbx_description
1 polymer ?
#
loop_
_entity_poly.entity_id
_entity_poly.type
_entity_poly.pdbx_seq_one_letter_code
_entity_poly.pdbx_strand_id
1 'polypeptide(L)'
;MSDLQSLLTAQIVPPERAADYLRAMDIEVEDLYASIAEGVRCAEELDHFAPPTAPGLMRWVGVVAELRRRLAATGRWLPDDRRGQPISRHLESRRTLAVMSGDWATGSPH
;
A
#
# COMPACT_ATOMS: atom_id res chain seq x y z
N MET A 1 14.76 -19.19 -24.10
CA MET A 1 13.58 -19.04 -23.22
C MET A 1 13.96 -19.44 -21.79
N SER A 2 14.86 -18.69 -21.15
CA SER A 2 15.41 -19.00 -19.81
C SER A 2 15.21 -17.84 -18.80
N ASP A 3 14.65 -16.70 -19.23
CA ASP A 3 14.66 -15.46 -18.45
C ASP A 3 13.42 -15.24 -17.57
N LEU A 4 12.42 -16.13 -17.63
CA LEU A 4 11.18 -16.02 -16.84
C LEU A 4 11.22 -16.77 -15.51
N GLN A 5 12.20 -17.67 -15.30
CA GLN A 5 12.33 -18.43 -14.04
C GLN A 5 12.86 -17.58 -12.87
N SER A 6 13.37 -16.38 -13.15
CA SER A 6 13.84 -15.41 -12.14
C SER A 6 12.83 -14.27 -11.94
N LEU A 7 11.54 -14.47 -12.22
CA LEU A 7 10.51 -13.64 -11.61
C LEU A 7 10.51 -13.95 -10.11
N LEU A 8 11.41 -13.22 -9.42
CA LEU A 8 11.54 -13.04 -7.98
C LEU A 8 10.55 -13.90 -7.19
N THR A 9 11.02 -15.00 -6.61
CA THR A 9 10.34 -15.63 -5.48
C THR A 9 9.87 -14.49 -4.59
N ALA A 10 8.55 -14.29 -4.48
CA ALA A 10 8.00 -13.21 -3.69
C ALA A 10 8.66 -13.27 -2.32
N GLN A 11 9.48 -12.27 -1.99
CA GLN A 11 10.19 -12.27 -0.73
C GLN A 11 9.16 -11.96 0.35
N ILE A 12 8.58 -13.02 0.92
CA ILE A 12 7.73 -12.89 2.10
C ILE A 12 8.66 -12.50 3.25
N VAL A 13 8.60 -11.23 3.64
CA VAL A 13 9.30 -10.74 4.82
C VAL A 13 8.46 -11.12 6.03
N PRO A 14 8.99 -11.92 6.97
CA PRO A 14 8.21 -12.36 8.12
C PRO A 14 7.98 -11.19 9.10
N PRO A 15 6.94 -11.26 9.96
CA PRO A 15 6.56 -10.16 10.83
C PRO A 15 7.70 -9.59 11.68
N GLU A 16 8.55 -10.45 12.23
CA GLU A 16 9.71 -10.07 13.06
C GLU A 16 10.78 -9.27 12.31
N ARG A 17 10.77 -9.30 10.96
CA ARG A 17 11.69 -8.53 10.11
C ARG A 17 11.01 -7.40 9.34
N ALA A 18 9.69 -7.30 9.42
CA ALA A 18 8.92 -6.37 8.61
C ALA A 18 9.29 -4.91 8.90
N ALA A 19 9.46 -4.55 10.18
CA ALA A 19 9.80 -3.19 10.57
C ALA A 19 11.16 -2.73 10.00
N ASP A 20 12.19 -3.56 10.13
CA ASP A 20 13.53 -3.24 9.62
C ASP A 20 13.55 -3.17 8.09
N TYR A 21 12.81 -4.07 7.44
CA TYR A 21 12.69 -4.07 5.98
C TYR A 21 11.99 -2.81 5.46
N LEU A 22 10.88 -2.41 6.09
CA LEU A 22 10.16 -1.18 5.76
C LEU A 22 11.02 0.06 6.00
N ARG A 23 11.73 0.11 7.14
CA ARG A 23 12.64 1.21 7.46
C ARG A 23 13.80 1.34 6.47
N ALA A 24 14.34 0.21 5.99
CA ALA A 24 15.33 0.19 4.91
C ALA A 24 14.79 0.66 3.54
N MET A 25 13.48 0.82 3.43
CA MET A 25 12.80 1.45 2.30
C MET A 25 12.30 2.86 2.61
N ASP A 26 12.69 3.45 3.74
CA ASP A 26 12.22 4.77 4.17
C ASP A 26 10.70 4.81 4.40
N ILE A 27 10.14 3.73 4.96
CA ILE A 27 8.73 3.60 5.37
C ILE A 27 8.71 3.23 6.85
N GLU A 28 8.16 4.09 7.70
CA GLU A 28 7.95 3.76 9.11
C GLU A 28 6.67 2.94 9.29
N VAL A 29 6.69 1.99 10.22
CA VAL A 29 5.55 1.10 10.50
C VAL A 29 4.35 1.88 11.05
N GLU A 30 4.64 2.93 11.81
CA GLU A 30 3.67 3.86 12.39
C GLU A 30 2.84 4.55 11.30
N ASP A 31 3.45 4.88 10.16
CA ASP A 31 2.74 5.49 9.03
C ASP A 31 1.76 4.50 8.37
N LEU A 32 2.12 3.21 8.32
CA LEU A 32 1.23 2.16 7.84
C LEU A 32 0.04 1.98 8.78
N TYR A 33 0.28 1.87 10.09
CA TYR A 33 -0.81 1.70 11.06
C TYR A 33 -1.75 2.90 11.08
N ALA A 34 -1.22 4.12 11.01
CA ALA A 34 -2.04 5.32 10.93
C ALA A 34 -2.89 5.35 9.64
N SER A 35 -2.33 4.90 8.52
CA SER A 35 -3.07 4.80 7.25
C SER A 35 -4.19 3.75 7.33
N ILE A 36 -3.95 2.60 7.98
CA ILE A 36 -4.97 1.58 8.23
C ILE A 36 -6.10 2.14 9.10
N ALA A 37 -5.74 2.86 10.18
CA ALA A 37 -6.72 3.48 11.07
C ALA A 37 -7.60 4.50 10.33
N GLU A 38 -7.01 5.32 9.46
CA GLU A 38 -7.76 6.26 8.62
C GLU A 38 -8.69 5.53 7.66
N GLY A 39 -8.25 4.44 7.04
CA GLY A 39 -9.12 3.59 6.22
C GLY A 39 -10.31 3.01 6.99
N VAL A 40 -10.10 2.55 8.23
CA VAL A 40 -11.19 2.08 9.09
C VAL A 40 -12.18 3.22 9.35
N ARG A 41 -11.69 4.40 9.72
CA ARG A 41 -12.50 5.61 9.95
C ARG A 41 -13.35 5.98 8.72
N CYS A 42 -12.76 5.99 7.52
CA CYS A 42 -13.48 6.28 6.28
C CYS A 42 -14.59 5.25 5.98
N ALA A 43 -14.41 3.99 6.37
CA ALA A 43 -15.44 2.97 6.19
C ALA A 43 -16.58 3.10 7.21
N GLU A 44 -16.27 3.54 8.43
CA GLU A 44 -17.24 3.74 9.52
C GLU A 44 -18.11 4.99 9.33
N GLU A 45 -17.68 5.96 8.52
CA GLU A 45 -18.51 7.13 8.15
C GLU A 45 -19.73 6.77 7.28
N LEU A 46 -19.74 5.56 6.70
CA LEU A 46 -20.85 5.09 5.89
C LEU A 46 -21.97 4.51 6.76
N ASP A 47 -23.21 4.79 6.36
CA ASP A 47 -24.40 4.26 7.02
C ASP A 47 -25.09 3.19 6.17
N HIS A 48 -26.25 2.73 6.65
CA HIS A 48 -27.03 1.67 6.01
C HIS A 48 -27.65 2.08 4.65
N PHE A 49 -27.59 3.36 4.27
CA PHE A 49 -28.03 3.82 2.95
C PHE A 49 -26.93 3.69 1.89
N ALA A 50 -25.68 3.47 2.30
CA ALA A 50 -24.59 3.25 1.38
C ALA A 50 -24.68 1.87 0.69
N PRO A 51 -24.20 1.75 -0.57
CA PRO A 51 -24.09 0.45 -1.22
C PRO A 51 -23.22 -0.53 -0.41
N PRO A 52 -23.50 -1.85 -0.44
CA PRO A 52 -22.73 -2.84 0.31
C PRO A 52 -21.22 -2.87 -0.01
N THR A 53 -20.83 -2.42 -1.20
CA THR A 53 -19.42 -2.35 -1.63
C THR A 53 -18.70 -1.09 -1.16
N ALA A 54 -19.44 -0.07 -0.73
CA ALA A 54 -18.89 1.23 -0.37
C ALA A 54 -17.89 1.17 0.80
N PRO A 55 -18.11 0.38 1.88
CA PRO A 55 -17.14 0.31 2.98
C PRO A 55 -15.76 -0.20 2.58
N GLY A 56 -15.70 -1.22 1.72
CA GLY A 56 -14.42 -1.75 1.23
C GLY A 56 -13.67 -0.73 0.36
N LEU A 57 -14.38 -0.06 -0.54
CA LEU A 57 -13.81 0.98 -1.39
C LEU A 57 -13.32 2.18 -0.57
N MET A 58 -14.15 2.71 0.33
CA MET A 58 -13.80 3.85 1.16
C MET A 58 -12.65 3.55 2.11
N ARG A 59 -12.58 2.33 2.64
CA ARG A 59 -11.41 1.87 3.39
C ARG A 59 -10.15 1.96 2.56
N TRP A 60 -10.16 1.38 1.36
CA TRP A 60 -8.99 1.39 0.48
C TRP A 60 -8.58 2.82 0.09
N VAL A 61 -9.54 3.69 -0.26
CA VAL A 61 -9.28 5.10 -0.56
C VAL A 61 -8.63 5.81 0.63
N GLY A 62 -9.14 5.61 1.85
CA GLY A 62 -8.58 6.20 3.07
C GLY A 62 -7.15 5.76 3.33
N VAL A 63 -6.87 4.45 3.26
CA VAL A 63 -5.50 3.90 3.40
C VAL A 63 -4.55 4.50 2.37
N VAL A 64 -4.94 4.50 1.10
CA VAL A 64 -4.11 5.01 0.00
C VAL A 64 -3.81 6.50 0.19
N ALA A 65 -4.84 7.30 0.48
CA ALA A 65 -4.70 8.74 0.62
C ALA A 65 -3.78 9.10 1.80
N GLU A 66 -3.99 8.49 2.96
CA GLU A 66 -3.22 8.79 4.15
C GLU A 66 -1.77 8.34 4.03
N LEU A 67 -1.53 7.13 3.50
CA LEU A 67 -0.17 6.63 3.28
C LEU A 67 0.60 7.55 2.33
N ARG A 68 -0.03 7.97 1.22
CA ARG A 68 0.59 8.89 0.25
C ARG A 68 0.95 10.24 0.88
N ARG A 69 0.08 10.80 1.74
CA ARG A 69 0.38 12.05 2.46
C ARG A 69 1.57 11.90 3.40
N ARG A 70 1.60 10.81 4.18
CA ARG A 70 2.68 10.52 5.14
C ARG A 70 4.02 10.32 4.44
N LEU A 71 4.04 9.49 3.41
CA LEU A 71 5.23 9.27 2.59
C LEU A 71 5.71 10.59 1.96
N ALA A 72 4.80 11.41 1.41
CA ALA A 72 5.15 12.72 0.87
C ALA A 72 5.73 13.67 1.93
N ALA A 73 5.21 13.65 3.15
CA ALA A 73 5.69 14.48 4.26
C ALA A 73 7.13 14.16 4.68
N THR A 74 7.63 12.95 4.40
CA THR A 74 9.04 12.60 4.65
C THR A 74 10.02 13.30 3.70
N GLY A 75 9.54 13.84 2.57
CA GLY A 75 10.38 14.37 1.50
C GLY A 75 11.16 13.31 0.70
N ARG A 76 11.07 12.02 1.06
CA ARG A 76 11.75 10.91 0.37
C ARG A 76 10.92 10.26 -0.72
N TRP A 77 9.60 10.43 -0.63
CA TRP A 77 8.63 9.88 -1.57
C TRP A 77 7.79 10.98 -2.21
N LEU A 78 7.35 10.77 -3.46
CA LEU A 78 6.40 11.64 -4.15
C LEU A 78 5.17 10.86 -4.61
N PRO A 79 3.96 11.44 -4.47
CA PRO A 79 2.76 10.93 -5.13
C PRO A 79 2.97 10.90 -6.66
N ASP A 80 2.51 9.82 -7.31
CA ASP A 80 2.55 9.66 -8.76
C ASP A 80 1.28 8.90 -9.19
N ASP A 81 0.63 9.34 -10.27
CA ASP A 81 -0.65 8.80 -10.74
C ASP A 81 -0.54 8.22 -12.16
N ARG A 82 0.68 7.81 -12.55
CA ARG A 82 0.95 7.23 -13.87
C ARG A 82 -0.05 6.09 -14.19
N ARG A 83 -0.69 6.21 -15.36
CA ARG A 83 -1.68 5.26 -15.87
C ARG A 83 -2.91 5.09 -14.96
N GLY A 84 -3.26 6.12 -14.18
CA GLY A 84 -4.42 6.11 -13.29
C GLY A 84 -4.24 5.23 -12.06
N GLN A 85 -3.00 4.85 -11.72
CA GLN A 85 -2.70 4.04 -10.54
C GLN A 85 -2.17 4.94 -9.43
N PRO A 86 -2.75 4.91 -8.22
CA PRO A 86 -2.26 5.71 -7.10
C PRO A 86 -0.99 5.08 -6.52
N ILE A 87 0.17 5.52 -7.01
CA ILE A 87 1.47 5.03 -6.56
C ILE A 87 2.26 6.12 -5.82
N SER A 88 3.25 5.70 -5.04
CA SER A 88 4.27 6.58 -4.47
C SER A 88 5.63 6.19 -5.02
N ARG A 89 6.45 7.16 -5.41
CA ARG A 89 7.79 6.92 -5.98
C ARG A 89 8.86 7.47 -5.06
N HIS A 90 9.82 6.63 -4.71
CA HIS A 90 10.97 7.02 -3.91
C HIS A 90 11.96 7.82 -4.79
N LEU A 91 12.48 8.92 -4.25
CA LEU A 91 13.34 9.85 -4.99
C LEU A 91 14.73 9.26 -5.30
N GLU A 92 15.35 8.60 -4.33
CA GLU A 92 16.71 8.08 -4.48
C GLU A 92 16.74 6.66 -5.08
N SER A 93 16.10 5.70 -4.41
CA SER A 93 16.10 4.28 -4.82
C SER A 93 15.31 3.96 -6.09
N ARG A 94 14.52 4.91 -6.63
CA ARG A 94 13.60 4.73 -7.77
C ARG A 94 12.53 3.63 -7.56
N ARG A 95 12.34 3.15 -6.33
CA ARG A 95 11.27 2.21 -5.99
C ARG A 95 9.90 2.86 -6.17
N THR A 96 8.91 2.03 -6.47
CA THR A 96 7.49 2.41 -6.49
C THR A 96 6.73 1.58 -5.48
N LEU A 97 5.87 2.23 -4.70
CA LEU A 97 4.94 1.60 -3.78
C LEU A 97 3.53 1.75 -4.33
N ALA A 98 2.81 0.63 -4.41
CA ALA A 98 1.39 0.58 -4.74
C ALA A 98 0.65 -0.16 -3.63
N VAL A 99 -0.53 0.34 -3.25
CA VAL A 99 -1.43 -0.35 -2.31
C VAL A 99 -2.54 -0.98 -3.14
N MET A 100 -2.59 -2.30 -3.14
CA MET A 100 -3.61 -3.07 -3.84
C MET A 100 -4.57 -3.69 -2.84
N SER A 101 -5.86 -3.74 -3.18
CA SER A 101 -6.78 -4.64 -2.49
C SER A 101 -6.54 -6.06 -2.98
N GLY A 102 -6.75 -7.02 -2.08
CA GLY A 102 -6.57 -8.42 -2.37
C GLY A 102 -7.46 -9.30 -1.52
N ASP A 103 -7.61 -10.54 -1.96
CA ASP A 103 -8.21 -11.65 -1.25
C ASP A 103 -7.13 -12.69 -0.89
N TRP A 104 -7.57 -13.85 -0.40
CA TRP A 104 -6.68 -14.97 -0.08
C TRP A 104 -5.91 -15.51 -1.30
N ALA A 105 -6.36 -15.23 -2.52
CA ALA A 105 -5.69 -15.62 -3.75
C ALA A 105 -4.68 -14.57 -4.23
N THR A 106 -4.59 -13.40 -3.59
CA THR A 106 -3.68 -12.33 -4.01
C THR A 106 -2.22 -12.73 -3.82
N GLY A 107 -1.44 -12.63 -4.90
CA GLY A 107 -0.05 -13.09 -4.93
C GLY A 107 0.11 -14.60 -5.16
N SER A 108 -0.99 -15.35 -5.38
CA SER A 108 -0.94 -16.75 -5.80
C SER A 108 -0.74 -16.83 -7.32
N PRO A 109 0.40 -17.32 -7.81
CA PRO A 109 0.77 -17.25 -9.22
C PRO A 109 0.19 -18.41 -10.05
N HIS A 110 -1.04 -18.85 -9.78
CA HIS A 110 -1.67 -20.03 -10.39
C HIS A 110 -1.31 -20.23 -11.88
#